data_AF-A0A2G4FBE5-F1
#
_entry.id   AF-A0A2G4FBE5-F1
#
_cell.length_a   1.000
_cell.length_b   1.000
_cell.length_c   1.000
_cell.angle_alpha   90.00
_cell.angle_beta   90.00
_cell.angle_gamma   90.00
#
_symmetry.space_group_name_H-M   'P 1'
#
loop_
_entity.id
_entity.type
_entity.pdbx_description
1 polymer ?
#
loop_
_entity_poly.entity_id
_entity_poly.type
_entity_poly.pdbx_seq_one_letter_code
_entity_poly.pdbx_strand_id
1 'polypeptide(L)'
;MLALFASLVVFAASETAPLPPVPIIPDPEVPRYLNIVERSEWGRAVRQIELGQARVQQGMSIMGAPRLESKGAFAETAEQAKARAQKIIDEGRNQLAQAQPSLTRLRNVAAARHLEVTKTVNLNNELPQALWNYSLTLSAVRLQKIARDQGFKQQHLVGAITVVEGNKPLRTTALTDQLRAAWNKADPKALSPVPVAGYGYACPAGDGPATLSSEWKLPTTPRQTALIWAEVYPLTADNSASLLFVRMADAFSMRVIASEVYLTTTGPADSFPKVYTASLSLKDEKSFIPRLAGSGDWVLSYDGTCSPLGAALMRHLCVRVGNLGVGASQSLVEVLGGDTPSLDGAKASWNITTDGGSNLVKSFKVASASPGAEKTDVGQLVLKLEEPAKPAGK
;
A
#
# COMPACT_ATOMS: atom_id res chain seq x y z
N MET A 1 -26.86 -16.19 -26.00
CA MET A 1 -25.84 -16.58 -27.00
C MET A 1 -24.50 -16.50 -26.31
N LEU A 2 -23.95 -17.52 -25.64
CA LEU A 2 -23.38 -18.77 -26.15
C LEU A 2 -22.39 -18.55 -27.31
N ALA A 3 -21.10 -18.43 -26.96
CA ALA A 3 -20.01 -19.11 -27.64
C ALA A 3 -18.87 -19.35 -26.62
N LEU A 4 -18.79 -20.61 -26.20
CA LEU A 4 -17.68 -21.27 -25.50
C LEU A 4 -16.45 -21.34 -26.43
N PHE A 5 -15.25 -21.55 -25.86
CA PHE A 5 -14.09 -22.36 -26.33
C PHE A 5 -12.83 -21.77 -25.68
N ALA A 6 -12.28 -22.29 -24.58
CA ALA A 6 -11.65 -23.60 -24.37
C ALA A 6 -10.49 -23.88 -25.35
N SER A 7 -9.26 -23.67 -24.89
CA SER A 7 -8.04 -24.41 -25.27
C SER A 7 -6.86 -23.84 -24.49
N LEU A 8 -5.90 -24.56 -23.93
CA LEU A 8 -5.56 -25.97 -23.88
C LEU A 8 -4.53 -26.06 -22.75
N VAL A 9 -4.79 -26.86 -21.71
CA VAL A 9 -3.73 -27.31 -20.80
C VAL A 9 -2.90 -28.31 -21.58
N VAL A 10 -1.79 -27.86 -22.13
CA VAL A 10 -0.75 -28.76 -22.63
C VAL A 10 0.00 -29.26 -21.42
N PHE A 11 -0.19 -30.54 -21.08
CA PHE A 11 0.75 -31.28 -20.24
C PHE A 11 2.05 -31.44 -21.03
N ALA A 12 2.95 -30.48 -20.89
CA ALA A 12 4.37 -30.71 -21.17
C ALA A 12 5.00 -31.20 -19.87
N ALA A 13 5.43 -32.46 -19.88
CA ALA A 13 6.26 -33.03 -18.83
C ALA A 13 7.60 -32.29 -18.80
N SER A 14 7.71 -31.30 -17.92
CA SER A 14 8.98 -30.77 -17.45
C SER A 14 8.94 -30.89 -15.93
N GLU A 15 9.97 -31.50 -15.35
CA GLU A 15 10.17 -31.68 -13.90
C GLU A 15 9.54 -30.55 -13.11
N THR A 16 8.40 -30.83 -12.47
CA THR A 16 7.77 -29.89 -11.56
C THR A 16 8.72 -29.73 -10.39
N ALA A 17 9.40 -28.59 -10.33
CA ALA A 17 9.97 -28.10 -9.09
C ALA A 17 8.93 -28.34 -7.98
N PRO A 18 9.32 -28.91 -6.83
CA PRO A 18 8.38 -29.21 -5.76
C PRO A 18 7.57 -27.95 -5.48
N LEU A 19 6.24 -28.08 -5.53
CA LEU A 19 5.32 -26.99 -5.22
C LEU A 19 5.80 -26.39 -3.89
N PRO A 20 5.98 -25.05 -3.81
CA PRO A 20 6.41 -24.42 -2.58
C PRO A 20 5.48 -24.90 -1.44
N PRO A 21 6.04 -25.20 -0.26
CA PRO A 21 5.25 -25.74 0.84
C PRO A 21 4.06 -24.82 1.09
N VAL A 22 2.87 -25.42 1.08
CA VAL A 22 1.60 -24.74 1.28
C VAL A 22 1.68 -23.97 2.61
N PRO A 23 1.54 -22.62 2.61
CA PRO A 23 1.56 -21.86 3.85
C PRO A 23 0.49 -22.38 4.79
N ILE A 24 0.88 -22.68 6.03
CA ILE A 24 -0.06 -23.10 7.05
C ILE A 24 -0.84 -21.85 7.49
N ILE A 25 -2.03 -21.68 6.91
CA ILE A 25 -2.98 -20.66 7.34
C ILE A 25 -3.69 -21.16 8.59
N PRO A 26 -3.75 -20.38 9.68
CA PRO A 26 -4.56 -20.73 10.84
C PRO A 26 -6.02 -20.95 10.46
N ASP A 27 -6.66 -21.98 11.01
CA ASP A 27 -8.07 -22.31 10.74
C ASP A 27 -9.04 -21.12 10.84
N PRO A 28 -8.88 -20.16 11.78
CA PRO A 28 -9.72 -18.96 11.83
C PRO A 28 -9.62 -18.06 10.59
N GLU A 29 -8.50 -18.10 9.86
CA GLU A 29 -8.26 -17.28 8.67
C GLU A 29 -8.68 -17.96 7.37
N VAL A 30 -8.75 -19.30 7.35
CA VAL A 30 -9.14 -20.09 6.17
C VAL A 30 -10.41 -19.56 5.50
N PRO A 31 -11.53 -19.27 6.22
CA PRO A 31 -12.76 -18.77 5.60
C PRO A 31 -12.61 -17.48 4.79
N ARG A 32 -11.61 -16.66 5.07
CA ARG A 32 -11.39 -15.36 4.38
C ARG A 32 -11.01 -15.57 2.92
N TYR A 33 -10.40 -16.70 2.60
CA TYR A 33 -9.92 -17.03 1.25
C TYR A 33 -10.87 -17.97 0.48
N LEU A 34 -11.99 -18.34 1.09
CA LEU A 34 -12.99 -19.23 0.50
C LEU A 34 -14.13 -18.42 -0.16
N ASN A 35 -14.69 -18.96 -1.23
CA ASN A 35 -15.90 -18.41 -1.82
C ASN A 35 -17.13 -18.74 -0.94
N ILE A 36 -18.30 -18.22 -1.32
CA ILE A 36 -19.51 -18.38 -0.50
C ILE A 36 -19.87 -19.86 -0.27
N VAL A 37 -19.76 -20.69 -1.31
CA VAL A 37 -20.10 -22.12 -1.25
C VAL A 37 -19.12 -22.86 -0.34
N GLU A 38 -17.83 -22.66 -0.55
CA GLU A 38 -16.75 -23.26 0.24
C GLU A 38 -16.76 -22.82 1.70
N ARG A 39 -17.12 -21.57 1.99
CA ARG A 39 -17.32 -21.10 3.38
C ARG A 39 -18.45 -21.83 4.08
N SER A 40 -19.55 -22.07 3.37
CA SER A 40 -20.67 -22.83 3.92
C SER A 40 -20.27 -24.28 4.21
N GLU A 41 -19.46 -24.89 3.34
CA GLU A 41 -18.90 -26.22 3.52
C GLU A 41 -17.92 -26.27 4.71
N TRP A 42 -17.04 -25.28 4.81
CA TRP A 42 -16.13 -25.12 5.96
C TRP A 42 -16.90 -25.10 7.27
N GLY A 43 -17.92 -24.24 7.38
CA GLY A 43 -18.73 -24.13 8.60
C GLY A 43 -19.44 -25.44 8.97
N ARG A 44 -19.92 -26.20 7.98
CA ARG A 44 -20.52 -27.53 8.21
C ARG A 44 -19.48 -28.53 8.71
N ALA A 45 -18.32 -28.59 8.06
CA ALA A 45 -17.26 -29.52 8.41
C ALA A 45 -16.66 -29.23 9.80
N VAL A 46 -16.46 -27.95 10.16
CA VAL A 46 -16.03 -27.55 11.51
C VAL A 46 -17.04 -27.99 12.56
N ARG A 47 -18.34 -27.71 12.35
CA ARG A 47 -19.40 -28.14 13.27
C ARG A 47 -19.44 -29.67 13.42
N GLN A 48 -19.20 -30.42 12.35
CA GLN A 48 -19.15 -31.88 12.38
C GLN A 48 -17.96 -32.41 13.19
N ILE A 49 -16.81 -31.75 13.13
CA ILE A 49 -15.66 -32.05 14.00
C ILE A 49 -15.99 -31.75 15.46
N GLU A 50 -16.57 -30.59 15.76
CA GLU A 50 -16.94 -30.20 17.14
C GLU A 50 -17.91 -31.22 17.76
N LEU A 51 -18.94 -31.63 17.01
CA LEU A 51 -19.88 -32.68 17.43
C LEU A 51 -19.20 -34.04 17.61
N GLY A 52 -18.30 -34.42 16.70
CA GLY A 52 -17.54 -35.66 16.79
C GLY A 52 -16.63 -35.70 18.03
N GLN A 53 -15.92 -34.60 18.30
CA GLN A 53 -15.08 -34.44 19.50
C GLN A 53 -15.91 -34.50 20.78
N ALA A 54 -17.06 -33.81 20.83
CA ALA A 54 -17.96 -33.85 21.97
C ALA A 54 -18.46 -35.28 22.26
N ARG A 55 -18.79 -36.05 21.21
CA ARG A 55 -19.20 -37.45 21.36
C ARG A 55 -18.06 -38.34 21.85
N VAL A 56 -16.86 -38.21 21.28
CA VAL A 56 -15.70 -38.96 21.78
C VAL A 56 -15.46 -38.65 23.26
N GLN A 57 -15.50 -37.38 23.66
CA GLN A 57 -15.32 -36.97 25.05
C GLN A 57 -16.42 -37.53 25.97
N GLN A 58 -17.68 -37.48 25.52
CA GLN A 58 -18.81 -38.06 26.23
C GLN A 58 -18.65 -39.57 26.41
N GLY A 59 -18.28 -40.30 25.35
CA GLY A 59 -18.06 -41.74 25.40
C GLY A 59 -16.89 -42.12 26.32
N MET A 60 -15.79 -41.35 26.28
CA MET A 60 -14.65 -41.54 27.19
C MET A 60 -15.04 -41.28 28.65
N SER A 61 -15.88 -40.27 28.92
CA SER A 61 -16.41 -40.00 30.26
C SER A 61 -17.27 -41.16 30.77
N ILE A 62 -18.14 -41.74 29.94
CA ILE A 62 -18.98 -42.90 30.30
C ILE A 62 -18.12 -44.15 30.53
N MET A 63 -17.03 -44.32 29.79
CA MET A 63 -16.07 -45.41 29.98
C MET A 63 -15.30 -45.29 31.30
N GLY A 64 -14.91 -44.07 31.69
CA GLY A 64 -14.15 -43.81 32.91
C GLY A 64 -14.96 -43.67 34.19
N ALA A 65 -16.30 -43.64 34.10
CA ALA A 65 -17.17 -43.47 35.25
C ALA A 65 -17.14 -44.70 36.19
N PRO A 66 -16.94 -44.53 37.52
CA PRO A 66 -17.00 -45.63 38.48
C PRO A 66 -18.41 -46.21 38.53
N ARG A 67 -18.52 -47.55 38.53
CA ARG A 67 -19.81 -48.24 38.46
C ARG A 67 -20.10 -48.96 39.77
N LEU A 68 -21.22 -48.60 40.37
CA LEU A 68 -21.82 -49.31 41.49
C LEU A 68 -22.78 -50.36 40.94
N GLU A 69 -22.77 -51.57 41.51
CA GLU A 69 -23.75 -52.61 41.15
C GLU A 69 -25.16 -52.12 41.49
N SER A 70 -25.95 -51.81 40.48
CA SER A 70 -27.35 -51.42 40.65
C SER A 70 -28.23 -52.67 40.60
N LYS A 71 -28.88 -52.99 41.72
CA LYS A 71 -29.85 -54.08 41.81
C LYS A 71 -31.24 -53.55 41.47
N GLY A 72 -31.68 -53.78 40.24
CA GLY A 72 -33.05 -53.52 39.79
C GLY A 72 -33.26 -54.02 38.36
N ALA A 73 -34.46 -54.52 38.04
CA ALA A 73 -34.80 -55.15 36.75
C ALA A 73 -34.70 -54.22 35.52
N PHE A 74 -34.42 -52.92 35.74
CA PHE A 74 -34.28 -51.88 34.72
C PHE A 74 -32.90 -51.20 34.72
N ALA A 75 -31.93 -51.75 35.44
CA ALA A 75 -30.63 -51.12 35.59
C ALA A 75 -29.66 -51.54 34.46
N GLU A 76 -29.05 -50.55 33.79
CA GLU A 76 -28.06 -50.77 32.72
C GLU A 76 -26.86 -51.56 33.27
N THR A 77 -26.52 -52.71 32.67
CA THR A 77 -25.37 -53.50 33.13
C THR A 77 -24.06 -52.81 32.77
N ALA A 78 -22.98 -53.15 33.48
CA ALA A 78 -21.65 -52.61 33.16
C ALA A 78 -21.24 -52.93 31.71
N GLU A 79 -21.57 -54.10 31.18
CA GLU A 79 -21.26 -54.42 29.78
C GLU A 79 -22.09 -53.58 28.79
N GLN A 80 -23.37 -53.34 29.07
CA GLN A 80 -24.23 -52.47 28.26
C GLN A 80 -23.71 -51.02 28.24
N ALA A 81 -23.29 -50.49 29.40
CA ALA A 81 -22.71 -49.16 29.48
C ALA A 81 -21.37 -49.04 28.74
N LYS A 82 -20.53 -50.08 28.73
CA LYS A 82 -19.30 -50.15 27.92
C LYS A 82 -19.63 -50.18 26.42
N ALA A 83 -20.56 -51.03 26.00
CA ALA A 83 -20.97 -51.14 24.60
C ALA A 83 -21.58 -49.82 24.07
N ARG A 84 -22.41 -49.15 24.88
CA ARG A 84 -22.97 -47.82 24.57
C ARG A 84 -21.86 -46.77 24.44
N ALA A 85 -20.94 -46.72 25.39
CA ALA A 85 -19.83 -45.78 25.35
C ALA A 85 -18.95 -45.98 24.11
N GLN A 86 -18.62 -47.23 23.77
CA GLN A 86 -17.84 -47.56 22.58
C GLN A 86 -18.57 -47.14 21.29
N LYS A 87 -19.89 -47.39 21.21
CA LYS A 87 -20.70 -46.94 20.07
C LYS A 87 -20.67 -45.41 19.91
N ILE A 88 -20.78 -44.65 21.00
CA ILE A 88 -20.69 -43.18 20.96
C ILE A 88 -19.29 -42.73 20.48
N ILE A 89 -18.22 -43.40 20.94
CA ILE A 89 -16.84 -43.12 20.49
C ILE A 89 -16.69 -43.39 18.99
N ASP A 90 -17.18 -44.53 18.50
CA ASP A 90 -17.07 -44.93 17.09
C ASP A 90 -17.88 -44.01 16.18
N GLU A 91 -19.09 -43.61 16.60
CA GLU A 91 -19.87 -42.57 15.92
C GLU A 91 -19.12 -41.23 15.87
N GLY A 92 -18.50 -40.83 16.97
CA GLY A 92 -17.68 -39.62 17.02
C GLY A 92 -16.46 -39.69 16.09
N ARG A 93 -15.75 -40.83 16.07
CA ARG A 93 -14.62 -41.08 15.16
C ARG A 93 -15.04 -41.07 13.70
N ASN A 94 -16.19 -41.66 13.37
CA ASN A 94 -16.74 -41.63 12.02
C ASN A 94 -17.08 -40.21 11.57
N GLN A 95 -17.65 -39.38 12.46
CA GLN A 95 -17.92 -37.98 12.16
C GLN A 95 -16.62 -37.19 11.89
N LEU A 96 -15.57 -37.42 12.67
CA LEU A 96 -14.26 -36.81 12.45
C LEU A 96 -13.66 -37.26 11.11
N ALA A 97 -13.68 -38.56 10.83
CA ALA A 97 -13.15 -39.13 9.58
C ALA A 97 -13.87 -38.62 8.33
N GLN A 98 -15.18 -38.36 8.41
CA GLN A 98 -15.97 -37.81 7.30
C GLN A 98 -15.70 -36.32 7.06
N ALA A 99 -15.46 -35.54 8.11
CA ALA A 99 -15.25 -34.10 7.98
C ALA A 99 -13.82 -33.73 7.55
N GLN A 100 -12.84 -34.57 7.93
CA GLN A 100 -11.41 -34.28 7.72
C GLN A 100 -11.01 -34.04 6.25
N PRO A 101 -11.46 -34.85 5.27
CA PRO A 101 -11.10 -34.63 3.86
C PRO A 101 -11.55 -33.27 3.33
N SER A 102 -12.76 -32.84 3.71
CA SER A 102 -13.31 -31.54 3.31
C SER A 102 -12.48 -30.40 3.89
N LEU A 103 -12.14 -30.45 5.18
CA LEU A 103 -11.29 -29.41 5.79
C LEU A 103 -9.89 -29.38 5.18
N THR A 104 -9.26 -30.54 4.95
CA THR A 104 -7.94 -30.61 4.29
C THR A 104 -7.99 -29.98 2.90
N ARG A 105 -9.00 -30.32 2.09
CA ARG A 105 -9.19 -29.72 0.76
C ARG A 105 -9.38 -28.21 0.85
N LEU A 106 -10.22 -27.73 1.77
CA LEU A 106 -10.52 -26.31 1.93
C LEU A 106 -9.31 -25.52 2.45
N ARG A 107 -8.50 -26.09 3.34
CA ARG A 107 -7.20 -25.51 3.75
C ARG A 107 -6.28 -25.34 2.55
N ASN A 108 -6.14 -26.36 1.71
CA ASN A 108 -5.30 -26.30 0.52
C ASN A 108 -5.80 -25.25 -0.48
N VAL A 109 -7.11 -25.15 -0.70
CA VAL A 109 -7.72 -24.11 -1.55
C VAL A 109 -7.44 -22.71 -1.00
N ALA A 110 -7.66 -22.51 0.30
CA ALA A 110 -7.40 -21.24 0.96
C ALA A 110 -5.92 -20.86 0.87
N ALA A 111 -5.02 -21.81 1.10
CA ALA A 111 -3.59 -21.58 1.04
C ALA A 111 -3.08 -21.28 -0.37
N ALA A 112 -3.58 -21.98 -1.40
CA ALA A 112 -3.28 -21.66 -2.79
C ALA A 112 -3.75 -20.24 -3.16
N ARG A 113 -4.95 -19.84 -2.72
CA ARG A 113 -5.46 -18.48 -2.96
C ARG A 113 -4.72 -17.41 -2.18
N HIS A 114 -4.32 -17.71 -0.95
CA HIS A 114 -3.47 -16.83 -0.15
C HIS A 114 -2.15 -16.57 -0.85
N LEU A 115 -1.44 -17.62 -1.29
CA LEU A 115 -0.20 -17.50 -2.06
C LEU A 115 -0.36 -16.60 -3.28
N GLU A 116 -1.47 -16.77 -4.02
CA GLU A 116 -1.73 -15.96 -5.21
C GLU A 116 -1.93 -14.47 -4.88
N VAL A 117 -2.64 -14.16 -3.79
CA VAL A 117 -2.88 -12.76 -3.39
C VAL A 117 -1.75 -12.14 -2.57
N THR A 118 -0.78 -12.93 -2.11
CA THR A 118 0.41 -12.46 -1.36
C THR A 118 1.72 -12.65 -2.11
N LYS A 119 1.68 -12.95 -3.41
CA LYS A 119 2.89 -13.08 -4.21
C LYS A 119 3.72 -11.80 -4.22
N THR A 120 5.02 -11.92 -4.43
CA THR A 120 5.88 -10.75 -4.60
C THR A 120 5.51 -10.00 -5.88
N VAL A 121 5.37 -8.68 -5.77
CA VAL A 121 5.12 -7.78 -6.90
C VAL A 121 6.20 -6.72 -6.92
N ASN A 122 6.72 -6.41 -8.11
CA ASN A 122 7.67 -5.33 -8.30
C ASN A 122 6.98 -4.14 -8.96
N LEU A 123 7.03 -2.98 -8.31
CA LEU A 123 6.60 -1.71 -8.87
C LEU A 123 7.85 -0.96 -9.33
N ASN A 124 7.97 -0.70 -10.62
CA ASN A 124 9.17 -0.07 -11.20
C ASN A 124 8.81 1.24 -11.91
N ASN A 125 9.74 2.19 -11.88
CA ASN A 125 9.67 3.43 -12.63
C ASN A 125 11.07 3.85 -13.10
N GLU A 126 11.25 3.96 -14.41
CA GLU A 126 12.49 4.38 -15.05
C GLU A 126 12.45 5.88 -15.35
N LEU A 127 13.51 6.58 -14.95
CA LEU A 127 13.60 8.03 -14.95
C LEU A 127 14.81 8.46 -15.78
N PRO A 128 14.63 8.73 -17.08
CA PRO A 128 15.67 9.38 -17.86
C PRO A 128 15.91 10.79 -17.32
N GLN A 129 17.16 11.25 -17.37
CA GLN A 129 17.49 12.60 -16.95
C GLN A 129 16.98 13.63 -17.97
N ALA A 130 16.38 14.69 -17.44
CA ALA A 130 15.78 15.77 -18.21
C ALA A 130 16.23 17.15 -17.69
N LEU A 131 16.32 18.12 -18.59
CA LEU A 131 16.70 19.49 -18.24
C LEU A 131 15.66 20.08 -17.29
N TRP A 132 16.14 20.87 -16.34
CA TRP A 132 15.33 21.46 -15.28
C TRP A 132 14.08 22.18 -15.80
N ASN A 133 14.26 23.11 -16.74
CA ASN A 133 13.15 23.89 -17.31
C ASN A 133 12.16 23.02 -18.10
N TYR A 134 12.66 21.97 -18.74
CA TYR A 134 11.81 21.02 -19.47
C TYR A 134 10.95 20.21 -18.49
N SER A 135 11.53 19.72 -17.40
CA SER A 135 10.82 19.00 -16.33
C SER A 135 9.71 19.83 -15.69
N LEU A 136 9.97 21.11 -15.40
CA LEU A 136 8.95 22.04 -14.88
C LEU A 136 7.81 22.28 -15.88
N THR A 137 8.15 22.51 -17.15
CA THR A 137 7.16 22.72 -18.23
C THR A 137 6.28 21.49 -18.41
N LEU A 138 6.89 20.31 -18.47
CA LEU A 138 6.15 19.06 -18.65
C LEU A 138 5.26 18.73 -17.46
N SER A 139 5.74 18.99 -16.24
CA SER A 139 4.94 18.90 -15.02
C SER A 139 3.71 19.80 -15.08
N ALA A 140 3.91 21.08 -15.42
CA ALA A 140 2.82 22.05 -15.52
C ALA A 140 1.76 21.62 -16.54
N VAL A 141 2.17 21.26 -17.76
CA VAL A 141 1.24 20.82 -18.82
C VAL A 141 0.44 19.58 -18.40
N ARG A 142 1.11 18.56 -17.82
CA ARG A 142 0.46 17.31 -17.42
C ARG A 142 -0.50 17.52 -16.26
N LEU A 143 -0.09 18.25 -15.22
CA LEU A 143 -0.93 18.49 -14.06
C LEU A 143 -2.10 19.43 -14.38
N GLN A 144 -1.92 20.43 -15.25
CA GLN A 144 -3.04 21.22 -15.77
C GLN A 144 -4.06 20.37 -16.52
N LYS A 145 -3.58 19.44 -17.36
CA LYS A 145 -4.46 18.51 -18.07
C LYS A 145 -5.25 17.66 -17.07
N ILE A 146 -4.60 17.10 -16.06
CA ILE A 146 -5.27 16.33 -15.01
C ILE A 146 -6.31 17.18 -14.27
N ALA A 147 -5.95 18.40 -13.89
CA ALA A 147 -6.87 19.32 -13.22
C ALA A 147 -8.11 19.60 -14.09
N ARG A 148 -7.91 19.86 -15.39
CA ARG A 148 -8.99 20.09 -16.36
C ARG A 148 -9.87 18.86 -16.54
N ASP A 149 -9.26 17.69 -16.79
CA ASP A 149 -9.98 16.43 -17.05
C ASP A 149 -10.78 15.97 -15.83
N GLN A 150 -10.29 16.27 -14.61
CA GLN A 150 -11.01 15.98 -13.37
C GLN A 150 -12.01 17.07 -12.97
N GLY A 151 -12.04 18.22 -13.66
CA GLY A 151 -13.02 19.29 -13.45
C GLY A 151 -12.68 20.28 -12.33
N PHE A 152 -11.40 20.42 -11.97
CA PHE A 152 -10.94 21.41 -11.00
C PHE A 152 -11.15 22.84 -11.51
N LYS A 153 -11.82 23.64 -10.69
CA LYS A 153 -12.18 25.03 -11.04
C LYS A 153 -11.09 26.02 -10.67
N GLN A 154 -10.31 25.71 -9.63
CA GLN A 154 -9.25 26.54 -9.10
C GLN A 154 -7.99 25.71 -8.89
N GLN A 155 -6.84 26.30 -9.15
CA GLN A 155 -5.53 25.66 -8.97
C GLN A 155 -4.64 26.64 -8.22
N HIS A 156 -4.16 26.25 -7.06
CA HIS A 156 -3.27 27.04 -6.23
C HIS A 156 -1.90 26.40 -6.19
N LEU A 157 -0.90 27.10 -6.73
CA LEU A 157 0.50 26.77 -6.51
C LEU A 157 0.92 27.39 -5.18
N VAL A 158 1.14 26.53 -4.17
CA VAL A 158 1.25 26.93 -2.76
C VAL A 158 2.69 27.06 -2.27
N GLY A 159 3.65 26.39 -2.89
CA GLY A 159 5.05 26.55 -2.54
C GLY A 159 5.95 25.46 -3.10
N ALA A 160 7.23 25.52 -2.72
CA ALA A 160 8.19 24.50 -3.03
C ALA A 160 9.26 24.38 -1.94
N ILE A 161 9.85 23.19 -1.82
CA ILE A 161 10.92 22.90 -0.87
C ILE A 161 12.10 22.18 -1.54
N THR A 162 13.27 22.38 -0.98
CA THR A 162 14.46 21.56 -1.21
C THR A 162 14.76 20.79 0.07
N VAL A 163 14.86 19.47 -0.02
CA VAL A 163 15.09 18.58 1.11
C VAL A 163 16.45 17.93 0.95
N VAL A 164 17.42 18.43 1.72
CA VAL A 164 18.76 17.84 1.82
C VAL A 164 18.76 16.82 2.96
N GLU A 165 19.34 15.66 2.72
CA GLU A 165 19.40 14.57 3.70
C GLU A 165 20.01 15.04 5.03
N GLY A 166 19.32 14.77 6.15
CA GLY A 166 19.73 15.21 7.49
C GLY A 166 19.36 16.65 7.86
N ASN A 167 18.85 17.44 6.91
CA ASN A 167 18.44 18.82 7.14
C ASN A 167 16.92 18.97 7.17
N LYS A 168 16.45 20.03 7.86
CA LYS A 168 15.06 20.46 7.76
C LYS A 168 14.76 20.90 6.32
N PRO A 169 13.56 20.64 5.79
CA PRO A 169 13.13 21.16 4.49
C PRO A 169 13.33 22.67 4.40
N LEU A 170 13.99 23.11 3.33
CA LEU A 170 14.23 24.52 3.04
C LEU A 170 13.20 24.99 2.03
N ARG A 171 12.48 26.08 2.33
CA ARG A 171 11.54 26.67 1.36
C ARG A 171 12.29 27.34 0.22
N THR A 172 11.85 27.08 -1.00
CA THR A 172 12.53 27.52 -2.22
C THR A 172 11.60 28.41 -3.04
N THR A 173 11.60 29.71 -2.73
CA THR A 173 10.78 30.72 -3.43
C THR A 173 11.11 30.78 -4.92
N ALA A 174 12.40 30.74 -5.29
CA ALA A 174 12.83 30.74 -6.68
C ALA A 174 12.25 29.57 -7.50
N LEU A 175 12.16 28.37 -6.92
CA LEU A 175 11.54 27.21 -7.57
C LEU A 175 10.01 27.40 -7.70
N THR A 176 9.38 27.99 -6.69
CA THR A 176 7.95 28.34 -6.72
C THR A 176 7.66 29.29 -7.89
N ASP A 177 8.49 30.31 -8.09
CA ASP A 177 8.35 31.28 -9.17
C ASP A 177 8.62 30.67 -10.55
N GLN A 178 9.64 29.82 -10.67
CA GLN A 178 9.93 29.10 -11.92
C GLN A 178 8.81 28.14 -12.30
N LEU A 179 8.25 27.39 -11.35
CA LEU A 179 7.10 26.53 -11.60
C LEU A 179 5.86 27.37 -11.98
N ARG A 180 5.63 28.51 -11.33
CA ARG A 180 4.54 29.44 -11.69
C ARG A 180 4.71 29.99 -13.10
N ALA A 181 5.93 30.38 -13.48
CA ALA A 181 6.23 30.84 -14.83
C ALA A 181 5.98 29.75 -15.89
N ALA A 182 6.42 28.51 -15.62
CA ALA A 182 6.14 27.36 -16.47
C ALA A 182 4.62 27.09 -16.59
N TRP A 183 3.89 27.22 -15.49
CA TRP A 183 2.43 27.06 -15.44
C TRP A 183 1.71 28.11 -16.26
N ASN A 184 2.05 29.39 -16.06
CA ASN A 184 1.43 30.49 -16.80
C ASN A 184 1.74 30.45 -18.29
N LYS A 185 2.92 29.93 -18.68
CA LYS A 185 3.26 29.72 -20.08
C LYS A 185 2.39 28.62 -20.72
N ALA A 186 2.03 27.59 -19.96
CA ALA A 186 1.14 26.52 -20.44
C ALA A 186 -0.33 26.98 -20.54
N ASP A 187 -0.83 27.66 -19.49
CA ASP A 187 -2.15 28.31 -19.49
C ASP A 187 -2.18 29.43 -18.43
N PRO A 188 -2.21 30.71 -18.84
CA PRO A 188 -2.16 31.84 -17.91
C PRO A 188 -3.43 32.02 -17.08
N LYS A 189 -4.53 31.35 -17.43
CA LYS A 189 -5.81 31.44 -16.70
C LYS A 189 -6.03 30.30 -15.71
N ALA A 190 -5.14 29.31 -15.70
CA ALA A 190 -5.31 28.09 -14.90
C ALA A 190 -5.06 28.31 -13.40
N LEU A 191 -4.15 29.22 -13.03
CA LEU A 191 -3.83 29.50 -11.63
C LEU A 191 -4.73 30.57 -11.02
N SER A 192 -5.17 30.29 -9.81
CA SER A 192 -5.73 31.30 -8.92
C SER A 192 -4.64 32.28 -8.45
N PRO A 193 -5.01 33.54 -8.13
CA PRO A 193 -4.10 34.49 -7.52
C PRO A 193 -3.61 33.99 -6.15
N VAL A 194 -2.41 34.43 -5.78
CA VAL A 194 -1.87 34.17 -4.43
C VAL A 194 -2.65 35.03 -3.43
N PRO A 195 -3.14 34.46 -2.30
CA PRO A 195 -3.78 35.22 -1.24
C PRO A 195 -2.86 36.32 -0.69
N VAL A 196 -3.44 37.45 -0.25
CA VAL A 196 -2.64 38.58 0.27
C VAL A 196 -1.95 38.19 1.58
N ALA A 197 -2.65 37.46 2.44
CA ALA A 197 -2.10 36.85 3.65
C ALA A 197 -1.07 35.73 3.39
N GLY A 198 -0.88 35.32 2.13
CA GLY A 198 -0.05 34.19 1.75
C GLY A 198 -0.68 32.84 2.11
N TYR A 199 0.12 31.78 1.94
CA TYR A 199 -0.25 30.41 2.29
C TYR A 199 0.39 29.98 3.62
N GLY A 200 -0.36 29.26 4.45
CA GLY A 200 0.10 28.63 5.69
C GLY A 200 -0.86 27.53 6.10
N TYR A 201 -0.37 26.38 6.58
CA TYR A 201 -1.24 25.26 6.94
C TYR A 201 -1.81 25.45 8.34
N ALA A 202 -3.14 25.41 8.47
CA ALA A 202 -3.83 25.44 9.76
C ALA A 202 -4.93 24.37 9.83
N CYS A 203 -5.01 23.68 10.97
CA CYS A 203 -5.98 22.63 11.25
C CYS A 203 -6.63 22.86 12.62
N PRO A 204 -7.78 23.59 12.70
CA PRO A 204 -8.32 24.14 13.94
C PRO A 204 -8.69 23.14 15.06
N ALA A 205 -8.68 21.83 14.79
CA ALA A 205 -9.02 20.78 15.75
C ALA A 205 -8.26 19.46 15.54
N GLY A 206 -7.12 19.47 14.83
CA GLY A 206 -6.33 18.26 14.50
C GLY A 206 -6.94 17.36 13.40
N ASP A 207 -8.27 17.20 13.40
CA ASP A 207 -9.03 16.41 12.41
C ASP A 207 -10.06 17.25 11.61
N GLY A 208 -10.06 18.58 11.78
CA GLY A 208 -10.89 19.48 11.00
C GLY A 208 -10.37 19.67 9.56
N PRO A 209 -11.17 20.21 8.63
CA PRO A 209 -10.70 20.51 7.29
C PRO A 209 -9.56 21.54 7.35
N ALA A 210 -8.40 21.18 6.81
CA ALA A 210 -7.25 22.07 6.82
C ALA A 210 -7.52 23.29 5.92
N THR A 211 -7.19 24.47 6.44
CA THR A 211 -7.20 25.74 5.69
C THR A 211 -5.76 26.14 5.37
N LEU A 212 -5.52 26.65 4.16
CA LEU A 212 -4.18 27.11 3.77
C LEU A 212 -4.04 28.63 3.72
N SER A 213 -5.09 29.39 4.02
CA SER A 213 -5.02 30.85 4.13
C SER A 213 -6.26 31.36 4.86
N SER A 214 -6.12 32.45 5.62
CA SER A 214 -7.24 33.11 6.30
C SER A 214 -8.28 33.68 5.31
N GLU A 215 -7.86 33.95 4.08
CA GLU A 215 -8.71 34.48 3.00
C GLU A 215 -9.41 33.37 2.19
N TRP A 216 -9.06 32.11 2.44
CA TRP A 216 -9.54 31.01 1.63
C TRP A 216 -10.86 30.46 2.14
N LYS A 217 -11.91 30.59 1.33
CA LYS A 217 -13.14 29.80 1.47
C LYS A 217 -12.86 28.31 1.24
N LEU A 218 -12.97 27.52 2.30
CA LEU A 218 -12.85 26.07 2.28
C LEU A 218 -13.74 25.45 1.18
N PRO A 219 -13.18 24.53 0.36
CA PRO A 219 -13.96 23.74 -0.59
C PRO A 219 -15.08 22.96 0.11
N THR A 220 -16.27 22.93 -0.47
CA THR A 220 -17.44 22.22 0.10
C THR A 220 -17.74 20.91 -0.60
N THR A 221 -17.14 20.68 -1.77
CA THR A 221 -17.26 19.42 -2.53
C THR A 221 -15.90 19.04 -3.11
N PRO A 222 -15.68 17.75 -3.44
CA PRO A 222 -14.47 17.31 -4.14
C PRO A 222 -14.26 18.07 -5.45
N ARG A 223 -12.99 18.18 -5.86
CA ARG A 223 -12.58 18.71 -7.18
C ARG A 223 -12.95 20.17 -7.43
N GLN A 224 -13.18 20.95 -6.39
CA GLN A 224 -13.34 22.40 -6.54
C GLN A 224 -11.98 23.09 -6.69
N THR A 225 -11.03 22.75 -5.82
CA THR A 225 -9.72 23.42 -5.74
C THR A 225 -8.59 22.41 -5.66
N ALA A 226 -7.60 22.55 -6.53
CA ALA A 226 -6.37 21.77 -6.54
C ALA A 226 -5.23 22.54 -5.86
N LEU A 227 -4.39 21.81 -5.14
CA LEU A 227 -3.18 22.28 -4.47
C LEU A 227 -1.97 21.74 -5.18
N ILE A 228 -1.01 22.59 -5.52
CA ILE A 228 0.19 22.22 -6.27
C ILE A 228 1.44 22.70 -5.52
N TRP A 229 2.42 21.83 -5.38
CA TRP A 229 3.72 22.17 -4.81
C TRP A 229 4.83 21.34 -5.45
N ALA A 230 6.07 21.77 -5.23
CA ALA A 230 7.25 21.05 -5.69
C ALA A 230 8.20 20.67 -4.56
N GLU A 231 8.91 19.57 -4.73
CA GLU A 231 9.93 19.07 -3.81
C GLU A 231 11.18 18.70 -4.60
N VAL A 232 12.35 19.09 -4.12
CA VAL A 232 13.64 18.73 -4.71
C VAL A 232 14.46 17.94 -3.72
N TYR A 233 14.95 16.78 -4.16
CA TYR A 233 15.83 15.91 -3.38
C TYR A 233 17.17 15.75 -4.10
N PRO A 234 18.22 16.48 -3.67
CA PRO A 234 19.56 16.29 -4.20
C PRO A 234 20.07 14.86 -3.96
N LEU A 235 20.58 14.24 -5.02
CA LEU A 235 21.11 12.87 -4.97
C LEU A 235 22.63 12.84 -5.00
N THR A 236 23.27 13.75 -5.74
CA THR A 236 24.73 13.83 -5.85
C THR A 236 25.26 15.14 -5.28
N ALA A 237 26.44 15.08 -4.65
CA ALA A 237 27.09 16.24 -4.06
C ALA A 237 27.58 17.27 -5.09
N ASP A 238 27.81 16.82 -6.33
CA ASP A 238 28.25 17.66 -7.45
C ASP A 238 27.07 18.32 -8.20
N ASN A 239 25.84 18.23 -7.66
CA ASN A 239 24.62 18.77 -8.24
C ASN A 239 24.22 18.22 -9.62
N SER A 240 24.89 17.16 -10.08
CA SER A 240 24.58 16.51 -11.35
C SER A 240 23.22 15.84 -11.34
N ALA A 241 22.75 15.34 -10.19
CA ALA A 241 21.48 14.62 -10.09
C ALA A 241 20.67 15.02 -8.84
N SER A 242 19.38 15.24 -9.06
CA SER A 242 18.31 15.52 -8.13
C SER A 242 17.01 14.89 -8.62
N LEU A 243 16.11 14.55 -7.71
CA LEU A 243 14.71 14.28 -8.07
C LEU A 243 13.88 15.54 -7.85
N LEU A 244 13.19 15.96 -8.90
CA LEU A 244 12.15 16.98 -8.85
C LEU A 244 10.79 16.30 -8.83
N PHE A 245 10.06 16.45 -7.74
CA PHE A 245 8.65 16.09 -7.66
C PHE A 245 7.78 17.33 -7.84
N VAL A 246 6.72 17.19 -8.61
CA VAL A 246 5.61 18.16 -8.62
C VAL A 246 4.33 17.40 -8.33
N ARG A 247 3.67 17.78 -7.25
CA ARG A 247 2.50 17.06 -6.74
C ARG A 247 1.26 17.92 -6.85
N MET A 248 0.13 17.24 -6.94
CA MET A 248 -1.18 17.85 -6.90
C MET A 248 -2.10 17.10 -5.94
N ALA A 249 -2.82 17.83 -5.09
CA ALA A 249 -3.81 17.29 -4.18
C ALA A 249 -5.17 17.98 -4.36
N ASP A 250 -6.24 17.28 -4.00
CA ASP A 250 -7.57 17.86 -3.87
C ASP A 250 -7.71 18.52 -2.49
N ALA A 251 -7.97 19.83 -2.47
CA ALA A 251 -8.06 20.61 -1.23
C ALA A 251 -9.23 20.19 -0.33
N PHE A 252 -10.28 19.55 -0.88
CA PHE A 252 -11.41 19.06 -0.10
C PHE A 252 -11.04 17.81 0.70
N SER A 253 -10.43 16.82 0.04
CA SER A 253 -10.10 15.52 0.66
C SER A 253 -8.69 15.46 1.24
N MET A 254 -7.83 16.44 0.96
CA MET A 254 -6.39 16.44 1.25
C MET A 254 -5.67 15.17 0.75
N ARG A 255 -6.17 14.57 -0.33
CA ARG A 255 -5.53 13.41 -0.98
C ARG A 255 -4.69 13.85 -2.17
N VAL A 256 -3.52 13.26 -2.31
CA VAL A 256 -2.68 13.44 -3.51
C VAL A 256 -3.35 12.74 -4.69
N ILE A 257 -3.66 13.50 -5.73
CA ILE A 257 -4.34 13.03 -6.94
C ILE A 257 -3.40 12.86 -8.13
N ALA A 258 -2.23 13.52 -8.09
CA ALA A 258 -1.19 13.34 -9.09
C ALA A 258 0.19 13.60 -8.49
N SER A 259 1.18 12.89 -9.04
CA SER A 259 2.59 13.02 -8.68
C SER A 259 3.40 12.85 -9.97
N GLU A 260 4.15 13.88 -10.34
CA GLU A 260 5.16 13.79 -11.40
C GLU A 260 6.54 13.73 -10.73
N VAL A 261 7.46 12.99 -11.34
CA VAL A 261 8.85 12.91 -10.88
C VAL A 261 9.79 12.96 -12.09
N TYR A 262 10.88 13.70 -11.94
CA TYR A 262 11.93 13.81 -12.95
C TYR A 262 13.30 13.71 -12.31
N LEU A 263 14.19 12.96 -12.94
CA LEU A 263 15.62 13.06 -12.68
C LEU A 263 16.16 14.30 -13.40
N THR A 264 16.81 15.21 -12.68
CA THR A 264 17.32 16.48 -13.22
C THR A 264 18.53 16.98 -12.42
N THR A 265 19.07 18.16 -12.72
CA THR A 265 20.14 18.78 -11.93
C THR A 265 19.61 19.41 -10.65
N THR A 266 20.49 19.70 -9.68
CA THR A 266 20.10 20.46 -8.48
C THR A 266 19.91 21.95 -8.82
N GLY A 267 18.78 22.28 -9.43
CA GLY A 267 18.45 23.62 -9.91
C GLY A 267 18.68 23.81 -11.42
N PRO A 268 18.39 25.02 -11.93
CA PRO A 268 18.55 25.34 -13.35
C PRO A 268 19.99 25.16 -13.83
N ALA A 269 20.16 24.46 -14.95
CA ALA A 269 21.43 24.32 -15.65
C ALA A 269 21.17 24.19 -17.16
N ASP A 270 22.06 24.75 -17.96
CA ASP A 270 21.97 24.69 -19.43
C ASP A 270 22.42 23.34 -20.00
N SER A 271 23.18 22.57 -19.21
CA SER A 271 23.65 21.23 -19.55
C SER A 271 23.82 20.36 -18.30
N PHE A 272 23.94 19.06 -18.48
CA PHE A 272 24.20 18.12 -17.39
C PHE A 272 25.71 18.06 -17.10
N PRO A 273 26.16 18.33 -15.86
CA PRO A 273 27.56 18.14 -15.49
C PRO A 273 28.00 16.67 -15.65
N LYS A 274 27.11 15.75 -15.26
CA LYS A 274 27.18 14.32 -15.55
C LYS A 274 25.78 13.81 -15.88
N VAL A 275 25.74 12.83 -16.78
CA VAL A 275 24.49 12.21 -17.22
C VAL A 275 24.24 10.96 -16.38
N TYR A 276 23.02 10.83 -15.89
CA TYR A 276 22.53 9.66 -15.16
C TYR A 276 21.22 9.15 -15.77
N THR A 277 20.93 7.88 -15.54
CA THR A 277 19.57 7.33 -15.56
C THR A 277 19.23 6.85 -14.16
N ALA A 278 17.97 6.99 -13.74
CA ALA A 278 17.53 6.49 -12.45
C ALA A 278 16.47 5.41 -12.60
N SER A 279 16.59 4.34 -11.85
CA SER A 279 15.54 3.34 -11.68
C SER A 279 15.02 3.38 -10.24
N LEU A 280 13.70 3.44 -10.10
CA LEU A 280 13.00 3.35 -8.84
C LEU A 280 12.25 2.03 -8.81
N SER A 281 12.51 1.19 -7.81
CA SER A 281 11.83 -0.10 -7.64
C SER A 281 11.35 -0.31 -6.22
N LEU A 282 10.13 -0.84 -6.06
CA LEU A 282 9.65 -1.41 -4.81
C LEU A 282 9.42 -2.90 -5.03
N LYS A 283 10.14 -3.72 -4.27
CA LYS A 283 9.84 -5.13 -4.10
C LYS A 283 8.82 -5.28 -2.98
N ASP A 284 7.54 -5.38 -3.34
CA ASP A 284 6.43 -5.64 -2.42
C ASP A 284 6.29 -7.15 -2.22
N GLU A 285 6.78 -7.66 -1.11
CA GLU A 285 6.92 -9.09 -0.85
C GLU A 285 5.59 -9.78 -0.51
N LYS A 286 4.51 -9.01 -0.29
CA LYS A 286 3.21 -9.52 0.16
C LYS A 286 2.03 -9.01 -0.64
N SER A 287 2.28 -8.49 -1.85
CA SER A 287 1.27 -7.79 -2.68
C SER A 287 0.44 -6.81 -1.85
N PHE A 288 1.06 -6.13 -0.89
CA PHE A 288 0.39 -5.25 0.04
C PHE A 288 -0.31 -4.10 -0.69
N ILE A 289 0.39 -3.39 -1.57
CA ILE A 289 -0.17 -2.25 -2.32
C ILE A 289 -1.32 -2.69 -3.24
N PRO A 290 -1.16 -3.71 -4.11
CA PRO A 290 -2.27 -4.20 -4.94
C PRO A 290 -3.51 -4.61 -4.14
N ARG A 291 -3.33 -5.27 -2.99
CA ARG A 291 -4.45 -5.68 -2.13
C ARG A 291 -5.20 -4.49 -1.55
N LEU A 292 -4.48 -3.47 -1.10
CA LEU A 292 -5.11 -2.25 -0.59
C LEU A 292 -5.83 -1.49 -1.70
N ALA A 293 -5.17 -1.29 -2.85
CA ALA A 293 -5.74 -0.59 -4.00
C ALA A 293 -7.02 -1.28 -4.53
N GLY A 294 -7.03 -2.62 -4.61
CA GLY A 294 -8.20 -3.38 -5.06
C GLY A 294 -9.43 -3.27 -4.14
N SER A 295 -9.26 -2.82 -2.90
CA SER A 295 -10.37 -2.58 -1.96
C SER A 295 -10.93 -1.14 -1.98
N GLY A 296 -10.34 -0.25 -2.77
CA GLY A 296 -10.94 1.04 -3.19
C GLY A 296 -10.87 2.22 -2.20
N ASP A 297 -10.78 1.97 -0.88
CA ASP A 297 -10.96 3.01 0.15
C ASP A 297 -9.77 3.20 1.10
N TRP A 298 -8.57 2.78 0.71
CA TRP A 298 -7.37 2.97 1.53
C TRP A 298 -6.68 4.28 1.25
N VAL A 299 -6.46 5.03 2.33
CA VAL A 299 -5.55 6.16 2.38
C VAL A 299 -4.47 5.84 3.39
N LEU A 300 -3.22 6.05 2.99
CA LEU A 300 -2.08 5.96 3.90
C LEU A 300 -1.44 7.32 4.10
N SER A 301 -1.03 7.57 5.34
CA SER A 301 -0.16 8.69 5.71
C SER A 301 1.29 8.18 5.84
N TYR A 302 2.22 9.04 6.24
CA TYR A 302 3.61 8.68 6.55
C TYR A 302 3.90 8.99 8.00
N ASP A 303 4.64 8.13 8.67
CA ASP A 303 5.17 8.49 9.97
C ASP A 303 6.16 9.67 9.83
N GLY A 304 6.15 10.61 10.78
CA GLY A 304 7.11 11.73 10.82
C GLY A 304 8.56 11.28 11.00
N THR A 305 8.79 10.02 11.36
CA THR A 305 10.12 9.39 11.42
C THR A 305 10.61 8.83 10.08
N CYS A 306 9.79 8.87 9.02
CA CYS A 306 10.18 8.35 7.72
C CYS A 306 11.38 9.10 7.13
N SER A 307 12.24 8.38 6.42
CA SER A 307 13.23 9.01 5.53
C SER A 307 12.51 9.93 4.54
N PRO A 308 12.88 11.22 4.44
CA PRO A 308 12.19 12.17 3.56
C PRO A 308 12.19 11.75 2.09
N LEU A 309 13.34 11.28 1.58
CA LEU A 309 13.45 10.77 0.22
C LEU A 309 12.65 9.48 0.03
N GLY A 310 12.75 8.53 0.98
CA GLY A 310 11.98 7.29 0.93
C GLY A 310 10.46 7.53 0.92
N ALA A 311 9.97 8.44 1.75
CA ALA A 311 8.56 8.86 1.77
C ALA A 311 8.13 9.51 0.45
N ALA A 312 8.97 10.36 -0.13
CA ALA A 312 8.67 11.02 -1.39
C ALA A 312 8.53 10.02 -2.56
N LEU A 313 9.45 9.06 -2.63
CA LEU A 313 9.46 7.96 -3.60
C LEU A 313 8.25 7.03 -3.43
N MET A 314 7.97 6.59 -2.20
CA MET A 314 6.80 5.76 -1.91
C MET A 314 5.49 6.46 -2.25
N ARG A 315 5.36 7.75 -1.95
CA ARG A 315 4.18 8.55 -2.32
C ARG A 315 3.98 8.60 -3.83
N HIS A 316 5.07 8.73 -4.58
CA HIS A 316 5.00 8.69 -6.04
C HIS A 316 4.58 7.30 -6.56
N LEU A 317 5.18 6.21 -6.08
CA LEU A 317 4.80 4.86 -6.50
C LEU A 317 3.36 4.53 -6.14
N CYS A 318 2.90 4.87 -4.94
CA CYS A 318 1.52 4.65 -4.51
C CYS A 318 0.52 5.35 -5.44
N VAL A 319 0.76 6.63 -5.76
CA VAL A 319 -0.16 7.43 -6.57
C VAL A 319 -0.10 7.04 -8.06
N ARG A 320 1.09 6.74 -8.60
CA ARG A 320 1.28 6.58 -10.06
C ARG A 320 1.26 5.15 -10.56
N VAL A 321 1.72 4.20 -9.75
CA VAL A 321 1.86 2.81 -10.15
C VAL A 321 0.89 1.93 -9.38
N GLY A 322 0.77 2.18 -8.06
CA GLY A 322 -0.03 1.36 -7.15
C GLY A 322 -1.51 1.70 -7.08
N ASN A 323 -1.94 2.86 -7.58
CA ASN A 323 -3.31 3.39 -7.42
C ASN A 323 -3.82 3.37 -5.96
N LEU A 324 -2.92 3.60 -5.02
CA LEU A 324 -3.21 3.64 -3.59
C LEU A 324 -3.35 5.09 -3.13
N GLY A 325 -4.40 5.38 -2.35
CA GLY A 325 -4.65 6.72 -1.82
C GLY A 325 -3.58 7.15 -0.81
N VAL A 326 -3.18 8.42 -0.88
CA VAL A 326 -2.14 8.98 -0.01
C VAL A 326 -2.52 10.38 0.45
N GLY A 327 -2.32 10.65 1.75
CA GLY A 327 -2.54 11.98 2.35
C GLY A 327 -1.50 13.02 1.90
N ALA A 328 -1.92 14.28 1.80
CA ALA A 328 -1.12 15.42 1.40
C ALA A 328 -0.64 16.27 2.58
N SER A 329 -1.34 16.25 3.72
CA SER A 329 -1.14 17.20 4.82
C SER A 329 0.29 17.24 5.35
N GLN A 330 0.95 16.10 5.47
CA GLN A 330 2.35 16.04 5.95
C GLN A 330 3.32 16.78 5.04
N SER A 331 3.22 16.53 3.73
CA SER A 331 4.04 17.22 2.75
C SER A 331 3.68 18.72 2.67
N LEU A 332 2.40 19.06 2.77
CA LEU A 332 1.95 20.45 2.81
C LEU A 332 2.43 21.20 4.05
N VAL A 333 2.50 20.57 5.22
CA VAL A 333 3.08 21.19 6.43
C VAL A 333 4.58 21.42 6.26
N GLU A 334 5.32 20.52 5.61
CA GLU A 334 6.74 20.76 5.31
C GLU A 334 6.92 21.96 4.35
N VAL A 335 6.03 22.10 3.37
CA VAL A 335 6.06 23.21 2.40
C VAL A 335 5.63 24.54 3.01
N LEU A 336 4.53 24.55 3.76
CA LEU A 336 3.84 25.75 4.21
C LEU A 336 4.13 26.13 5.65
N GLY A 337 4.60 25.18 6.46
CA GLY A 337 4.65 25.29 7.93
C GLY A 337 3.27 25.50 8.55
N GLY A 338 3.25 25.73 9.85
CA GLY A 338 2.04 25.97 10.63
C GLY A 338 1.73 24.81 11.57
N ASP A 339 0.46 24.43 11.64
CA ASP A 339 -0.03 23.40 12.56
C ASP A 339 0.49 21.99 12.22
N THR A 340 0.33 21.08 13.17
CA THR A 340 0.58 19.65 12.94
C THR A 340 -0.30 19.09 11.80
N PRO A 341 0.24 18.19 10.95
CA PRO A 341 -0.51 17.67 9.82
C PRO A 341 -1.67 16.79 10.28
N SER A 342 -2.82 16.95 9.63
CA SER A 342 -3.95 16.02 9.79
C SER A 342 -3.63 14.64 9.19
N LEU A 343 -4.41 13.64 9.59
CA LEU A 343 -4.30 12.26 9.07
C LEU A 343 -4.96 12.08 7.70
N ASP A 344 -5.74 13.05 7.18
CA ASP A 344 -6.39 12.99 5.86
C ASP A 344 -7.30 11.75 5.68
N GLY A 345 -7.86 11.23 6.79
CA GLY A 345 -8.62 9.98 6.81
C GLY A 345 -7.78 8.72 6.58
N ALA A 346 -6.47 8.79 6.82
CA ALA A 346 -5.57 7.66 6.72
C ALA A 346 -5.95 6.54 7.71
N LYS A 347 -5.99 5.31 7.19
CA LYS A 347 -6.27 4.10 7.98
C LYS A 347 -5.01 3.42 8.50
N ALA A 348 -3.87 3.75 7.89
CA ALA A 348 -2.56 3.26 8.24
C ALA A 348 -1.49 4.29 7.86
N SER A 349 -0.30 4.13 8.42
CA SER A 349 0.86 4.95 8.12
C SER A 349 1.97 4.09 7.52
N TRP A 350 2.67 4.64 6.54
CA TRP A 350 3.94 4.12 6.08
C TRP A 350 5.04 4.42 7.11
N ASN A 351 5.93 3.45 7.31
CA ASN A 351 7.17 3.61 8.06
C ASN A 351 8.32 3.20 7.13
N ILE A 352 9.15 4.18 6.77
CA ILE A 352 10.18 4.03 5.74
C ILE A 352 11.51 4.44 6.33
N THR A 353 12.42 3.49 6.48
CA THR A 353 13.72 3.70 7.11
C THR A 353 14.84 3.40 6.13
N THR A 354 15.89 4.22 6.13
CA THR A 354 17.09 3.97 5.33
C THR A 354 17.69 2.61 5.70
N ASP A 355 18.04 1.82 4.69
CA ASP A 355 18.55 0.43 4.80
C ASP A 355 20.00 0.33 4.27
N GLY A 356 20.73 1.44 4.34
CA GLY A 356 22.04 1.59 3.72
C GLY A 356 21.98 1.95 2.23
N GLY A 357 23.14 1.95 1.60
CA GLY A 357 23.30 2.37 0.22
C GLY A 357 24.72 2.83 -0.11
N SER A 358 24.96 3.09 -1.39
CA SER A 358 26.15 3.80 -1.88
C SER A 358 25.71 5.15 -2.47
N ASN A 359 26.64 5.96 -2.94
CA ASN A 359 26.31 7.24 -3.61
C ASN A 359 25.35 7.07 -4.80
N LEU A 360 25.32 5.89 -5.43
CA LEU A 360 24.50 5.60 -6.60
C LEU A 360 23.33 4.66 -6.30
N VAL A 361 23.21 4.13 -5.09
CA VAL A 361 22.11 3.22 -4.71
C VAL A 361 21.62 3.61 -3.34
N LYS A 362 20.36 4.04 -3.23
CA LYS A 362 19.71 4.33 -1.95
C LYS A 362 18.63 3.27 -1.69
N SER A 363 18.72 2.59 -0.56
CA SER A 363 17.79 1.53 -0.18
C SER A 363 17.01 1.90 1.08
N PHE A 364 15.74 1.49 1.14
CA PHE A 364 14.86 1.74 2.26
C PHE A 364 14.03 0.49 2.58
N LYS A 365 13.90 0.18 3.87
CA LYS A 365 12.90 -0.79 4.36
C LYS A 365 11.55 -0.11 4.40
N VAL A 366 10.54 -0.80 3.89
CA VAL A 366 9.17 -0.29 3.82
C VAL A 366 8.25 -1.20 4.62
N ALA A 367 7.48 -0.58 5.49
CA ALA A 367 6.47 -1.24 6.28
C ALA A 367 5.26 -0.32 6.49
N SER A 368 4.14 -0.91 6.89
CA SER A 368 2.91 -0.18 7.20
C SER A 368 2.38 -0.57 8.57
N ALA A 369 1.84 0.38 9.31
CA ALA A 369 1.20 0.13 10.60
C ALA A 369 -0.16 0.82 10.65
N SER A 370 -1.20 0.09 11.05
CA SER A 370 -2.49 0.68 11.40
C SER A 370 -2.50 1.01 12.90
N PRO A 371 -3.25 2.04 13.36
CA PRO A 371 -3.34 2.34 14.78
C PRO A 371 -3.75 1.12 15.61
N GLY A 372 -2.96 0.78 16.63
CA GLY A 372 -3.21 -0.38 17.51
C GLY A 372 -2.93 -1.76 16.89
N ALA A 373 -2.37 -1.83 15.67
CA ALA A 373 -1.98 -3.07 15.01
C ALA A 373 -0.46 -3.23 14.96
N GLU A 374 0.01 -4.48 14.86
CA GLU A 374 1.42 -4.76 14.61
C GLU A 374 1.88 -4.24 13.24
N LYS A 375 3.15 -3.83 13.19
CA LYS A 375 3.81 -3.39 11.98
C LYS A 375 3.85 -4.52 10.96
N THR A 376 3.36 -4.26 9.75
CA THR A 376 3.44 -5.19 8.63
C THR A 376 4.60 -4.80 7.74
N ASP A 377 5.63 -5.65 7.68
CA ASP A 377 6.70 -5.51 6.70
C ASP A 377 6.17 -5.74 5.28
N VAL A 378 6.41 -4.77 4.41
CA VAL A 378 5.94 -4.75 3.01
C VAL A 378 7.05 -5.13 2.06
N GLY A 379 8.26 -4.63 2.27
CA GLY A 379 9.44 -5.03 1.49
C GLY A 379 10.50 -3.94 1.39
N GLN A 380 11.16 -3.85 0.23
CA GLN A 380 12.31 -2.97 0.03
C GLN A 380 12.14 -2.03 -1.15
N LEU A 381 12.36 -0.75 -0.91
CA LEU A 381 12.38 0.32 -1.91
C LEU A 381 13.82 0.66 -2.26
N VAL A 382 14.13 0.74 -3.55
CA VAL A 382 15.48 1.05 -4.05
C VAL A 382 15.38 2.15 -5.10
N LEU A 383 16.25 3.16 -4.95
CA LEU A 383 16.55 4.14 -5.98
C LEU A 383 17.99 3.90 -6.44
N LYS A 384 18.18 3.59 -7.72
CA LYS A 384 19.49 3.38 -8.32
C LYS A 384 19.77 4.44 -9.38
N LEU A 385 20.95 5.03 -9.35
CA LEU A 385 21.53 5.88 -10.37
C LEU A 385 22.54 5.09 -11.19
N GLU A 386 22.50 5.22 -12.51
CA GLU A 386 23.44 4.61 -13.43
C GLU A 386 24.06 5.67 -14.33
N GLU A 387 25.37 5.60 -14.52
CA GLU A 387 26.06 6.40 -15.53
C GLU A 387 25.95 5.68 -16.88
N PRO A 388 25.84 6.41 -18.01
CA PRO A 388 25.84 5.80 -19.32
C PRO A 388 27.11 4.97 -19.53
N ALA A 389 26.96 3.80 -20.13
CA ALA A 389 28.09 2.93 -20.45
C ALA A 389 29.14 3.71 -21.26
N LYS A 390 30.40 3.71 -20.82
CA LYS A 390 31.50 4.27 -21.60
C LYS A 390 31.52 3.55 -22.95
N PRO A 391 31.58 4.28 -24.09
CA PRO A 391 31.71 3.62 -25.37
C PRO A 391 32.95 2.73 -25.35
N ALA A 392 32.80 1.47 -25.77
CA ALA A 392 33.91 0.56 -25.92
C ALA A 392 34.95 1.22 -26.84
N GLY A 393 36.13 1.54 -26.29
CA GLY A 393 37.20 2.16 -27.05
C GLY A 393 37.51 1.32 -28.30
N LYS A 394 37.51 1.97 -29.46
CA LYS A 394 38.07 1.40 -30.69
C LYS A 394 39.57 1.58 -30.69
#